data_AF-A0A060YQ58-F1
#
_entry.id   AF-A0A060YQ58-F1
#
_cell.length_a   1.000
_cell.length_b   1.000
_cell.length_c   1.000
_cell.angle_alpha   90.00
_cell.angle_beta   90.00
_cell.angle_gamma   90.00
#
_symmetry.space_group_name_H-M   'P 1'
#
loop_
_entity.id
_entity.type
_entity.pdbx_description
1 polymer ?
#
loop_
_entity_poly.entity_id
_entity_poly.type
_entity_poly.pdbx_seq_one_letter_code
_entity_poly.pdbx_strand_id
1 'polypeptide(L)'
;MALLRLNCVCLCVLSVQPTVRKGVLPSMLEEILNTRLRVKHSMKTYKQDKTLMRLLDARQLGLKLIANGYAAANCSGRMPSVEVGDSIVHKARETLERAIKLVNDTKKWGAHVVYGDTDR
;
A
#
# COMPACT_ATOMS: atom_id res chain seq x y z
N MET A 1 -30.66 0.78 17.23
CA MET A 1 -29.32 0.67 17.83
C MET A 1 -28.40 0.02 16.79
N ALA A 2 -27.74 0.81 15.95
CA ALA A 2 -26.90 0.28 14.86
C ALA A 2 -25.55 -0.13 15.45
N LEU A 3 -25.29 -1.44 15.52
CA LEU A 3 -23.96 -2.00 15.80
C LEU A 3 -23.03 -1.57 14.65
N LEU A 4 -22.32 -0.45 14.83
CA LEU A 4 -21.21 -0.08 13.96
C LEU A 4 -20.16 -1.19 14.05
N ARG A 5 -20.03 -1.97 12.98
CA ARG A 5 -18.93 -2.94 12.84
C ARG A 5 -17.64 -2.14 12.66
N LEU A 6 -16.87 -2.03 13.73
CA LEU A 6 -15.54 -1.41 13.74
C LEU A 6 -14.48 -2.47 13.43
N ASN A 7 -13.52 -2.13 12.58
CA ASN A 7 -12.33 -2.92 12.35
C ASN A 7 -11.26 -2.49 13.36
N CYS A 8 -10.88 -3.39 14.27
CA CYS A 8 -9.80 -3.14 15.21
C CYS A 8 -8.45 -3.23 14.47
N VAL A 9 -7.69 -2.14 14.49
CA VAL A 9 -6.29 -2.14 14.08
C VAL A 9 -5.46 -2.19 15.38
N CYS A 10 -4.48 -3.10 15.45
CA CYS A 10 -3.60 -3.22 16.61
C CYS A 10 -2.97 -1.86 16.92
N LEU A 11 -2.93 -1.48 18.22
CA LEU A 11 -2.76 -0.13 18.82
C LEU A 11 -4.04 0.67 19.16
N CYS A 12 -5.18 0.01 19.42
CA CYS A 12 -6.41 0.69 19.89
C CYS A 12 -7.01 1.72 18.92
N VAL A 13 -6.54 1.78 17.68
CA VAL A 13 -7.12 2.62 16.63
C VAL A 13 -8.31 1.87 16.01
N LEU A 14 -9.50 2.45 16.15
CA LEU A 14 -10.73 1.91 15.58
C LEU A 14 -10.97 2.52 14.22
N SER A 15 -10.98 1.68 13.18
CA SER A 15 -11.37 2.10 11.83
C SER A 15 -12.80 1.68 11.52
N VAL A 16 -13.52 2.54 10.81
CA VAL A 16 -14.89 2.27 10.38
C VAL A 16 -14.86 1.51 9.04
N GLN A 17 -15.80 0.58 8.84
CA GLN A 17 -15.91 -0.12 7.56
C GLN A 17 -16.21 0.85 6.40
N PRO A 18 -15.66 0.59 5.20
CA PRO A 18 -15.88 1.42 4.03
C PRO A 18 -17.37 1.49 3.61
N THR A 19 -18.16 0.47 3.97
CA THR A 19 -19.62 0.42 3.79
C THR A 19 -20.36 1.49 4.58
N VAL A 20 -19.81 1.92 5.72
CA VAL A 20 -20.38 2.97 6.55
C VAL A 20 -19.81 4.33 6.14
N ARG A 21 -18.49 4.43 5.92
CA ARG A 21 -17.84 5.66 5.44
C ARG A 21 -16.55 5.37 4.69
N LYS A 22 -16.47 5.82 3.44
CA LYS A 22 -15.20 5.83 2.69
C LYS A 22 -14.39 7.07 3.08
N GLY A 23 -13.14 6.86 3.50
CA GLY A 23 -12.23 7.95 3.85
C GLY A 23 -11.74 8.72 2.62
N VAL A 24 -11.34 9.98 2.81
CA VAL A 24 -10.75 10.81 1.74
C VAL A 24 -9.37 10.28 1.34
N LEU A 25 -8.52 9.95 2.33
CA LEU A 25 -7.18 9.41 2.11
C LEU A 25 -7.17 8.13 1.24
N PRO A 26 -7.96 7.08 1.55
CA PRO A 26 -8.00 5.89 0.70
C PRO A 26 -8.57 6.15 -0.69
N SER A 27 -9.51 7.10 -0.85
CA SER A 27 -10.06 7.46 -2.16
C SER A 27 -9.01 8.14 -3.05
N MET A 28 -8.25 9.09 -2.50
CA MET A 28 -7.17 9.75 -3.23
C MET A 28 -6.03 8.78 -3.57
N LEU A 29 -5.64 7.91 -2.64
CA LEU A 29 -4.60 6.92 -2.88
C LEU A 29 -5.01 5.93 -3.97
N GLU A 30 -6.28 5.50 -4.00
CA GLU A 30 -6.82 4.63 -5.03
C GLU A 30 -6.71 5.27 -6.43
N GLU A 31 -7.04 6.55 -6.58
CA GLU A 31 -6.88 7.27 -7.86
C GLU A 31 -5.42 7.36 -8.33
N ILE A 32 -4.50 7.64 -7.40
CA ILE A 32 -3.05 7.71 -7.70
C ILE A 32 -2.55 6.33 -8.15
N LEU A 33 -2.92 5.26 -7.46
CA LEU A 33 -2.52 3.89 -7.79
C LEU A 33 -3.13 3.45 -9.13
N ASN A 34 -4.40 3.71 -9.38
CA ASN A 34 -5.05 3.41 -10.65
C ASN A 34 -4.39 4.15 -11.82
N THR A 35 -4.02 5.41 -11.61
CA THR A 35 -3.28 6.19 -12.61
C THR A 35 -1.89 5.60 -12.85
N ARG A 36 -1.19 5.16 -11.81
CA ARG A 36 0.11 4.48 -11.94
C ARG A 36 -0.02 3.16 -12.70
N LEU A 37 -1.07 2.38 -12.47
CA LEU A 37 -1.35 1.14 -13.22
C LEU A 37 -1.59 1.43 -14.70
N ARG A 38 -2.38 2.47 -15.02
CA ARG A 38 -2.60 2.91 -16.41
C ARG A 38 -1.29 3.29 -17.09
N VAL A 39 -0.44 4.08 -16.43
CA VAL A 39 0.89 4.45 -16.97
C VAL A 39 1.74 3.21 -17.22
N LYS A 40 1.81 2.27 -16.28
CA LYS A 40 2.55 1.00 -16.47
C LYS A 40 1.98 0.14 -17.59
N HIS A 41 0.67 0.17 -17.81
CA HIS A 41 0.05 -0.51 -18.95
C HIS A 41 0.48 0.13 -20.27
N SER A 42 0.43 1.47 -20.37
CA SER A 42 0.93 2.20 -21.54
C SER A 42 2.41 1.93 -21.81
N MET A 43 3.24 1.79 -20.77
CA MET A 43 4.65 1.40 -20.93
C MET A 43 4.82 0.02 -21.57
N LYS A 44 3.91 -0.92 -21.33
CA LYS A 44 3.94 -2.25 -21.95
C LYS A 44 3.55 -2.19 -23.43
N THR A 45 2.67 -1.26 -23.81
CA THR A 45 2.20 -1.06 -25.18
C THR A 45 3.25 -0.36 -26.05
N TYR A 46 3.88 0.70 -25.55
CA TYR A 46 4.79 1.55 -26.33
C TYR A 46 6.29 1.23 -26.12
N LYS A 47 6.65 -0.06 -26.03
CA LYS A 47 8.04 -0.49 -25.74
C LYS A 47 9.06 -0.07 -26.81
N GLN A 48 8.60 0.16 -28.04
CA GLN A 48 9.48 0.44 -29.18
C GLN A 48 10.01 1.87 -29.18
N ASP A 49 9.30 2.81 -28.55
CA ASP A 49 9.70 4.21 -28.49
C ASP A 49 10.49 4.51 -27.19
N LYS A 50 11.79 4.74 -27.34
CA LYS A 50 12.71 5.00 -26.23
C LYS A 50 12.47 6.36 -25.55
N THR A 51 12.04 7.39 -26.29
CA THR A 51 11.81 8.72 -25.68
C THR A 51 10.53 8.73 -24.87
N LEU A 52 9.46 8.13 -25.43
CA LEU A 52 8.19 7.95 -24.73
C LEU A 52 8.33 7.05 -23.51
N MET A 53 9.12 5.97 -23.59
CA MET A 53 9.38 5.10 -22.45
C MET A 53 10.01 5.88 -21.28
N ARG A 54 11.06 6.68 -21.53
CA ARG A 54 11.70 7.52 -20.49
C ARG A 54 10.72 8.48 -19.83
N LEU A 55 9.83 9.11 -20.62
CA LEU A 55 8.80 10.00 -20.09
C LEU A 55 7.80 9.25 -19.20
N LEU A 56 7.35 8.07 -19.62
CA LEU A 56 6.41 7.25 -18.85
C LEU A 56 7.04 6.70 -17.57
N ASP A 57 8.32 6.34 -17.61
CA ASP A 57 9.07 5.88 -16.43
C ASP A 57 9.20 7.01 -15.38
N ALA A 58 9.57 8.22 -15.82
CA ALA A 58 9.59 9.40 -14.96
C ALA A 58 8.20 9.70 -14.33
N ARG A 59 7.13 9.59 -15.12
CA ARG A 59 5.75 9.75 -14.62
C ARG A 59 5.39 8.68 -13.58
N GLN A 60 5.71 7.43 -13.85
CA GLN A 60 5.45 6.32 -12.92
C GLN A 60 6.22 6.50 -11.61
N LEU A 61 7.48 6.96 -11.68
CA LEU A 61 8.30 7.23 -10.51
C LEU A 61 7.75 8.40 -9.70
N GLY A 62 7.35 9.49 -10.36
CA GLY A 62 6.69 10.63 -9.69
C GLY A 62 5.44 10.21 -8.94
N LEU A 63 4.56 9.42 -9.58
CA LEU A 63 3.36 8.87 -8.93
C LEU A 63 3.69 7.96 -7.73
N LYS A 64 4.79 7.19 -7.81
CA LYS A 64 5.26 6.37 -6.68
C LYS A 64 5.67 7.25 -5.49
N LEU A 65 6.41 8.32 -5.74
CA LEU A 65 6.88 9.23 -4.69
C LEU A 65 5.72 9.98 -4.02
N ILE A 66 4.75 10.45 -4.81
CA ILE A 66 3.54 11.11 -4.28
C ILE A 66 2.75 10.14 -3.38
N ALA A 67 2.53 8.91 -3.83
CA ALA A 67 1.82 7.90 -3.04
C ALA A 67 2.54 7.60 -1.71
N ASN A 68 3.86 7.48 -1.73
CA ASN A 68 4.65 7.25 -0.53
C ASN A 68 4.62 8.44 0.43
N GLY A 69 4.69 9.67 -0.09
CA GLY A 69 4.57 10.89 0.71
C GLY A 69 3.20 11.00 1.39
N TYR A 70 2.14 10.52 0.73
CA TYR A 70 0.78 10.50 1.27
C TYR A 70 0.59 9.47 2.41
N ALA A 71 1.41 8.42 2.44
CA ALA A 71 1.43 7.41 3.50
C ALA A 71 2.35 7.77 4.68
N ALA A 72 3.23 8.76 4.52
CA ALA A 72 4.16 9.22 5.55
C ALA A 72 3.46 10.19 6.53
N ALA A 73 2.57 9.67 7.37
CA ALA A 73 1.84 10.45 8.38
C ALA A 73 2.71 10.98 9.54
N ASN A 74 4.00 10.60 9.61
CA ASN A 74 4.92 10.94 10.70
C ASN A 74 5.86 12.13 10.40
N CYS A 75 5.87 12.68 9.19
CA CYS A 75 6.85 13.70 8.80
C CYS A 75 6.33 15.13 9.06
N SER A 76 6.71 15.76 10.19
CA SER A 76 6.84 17.22 10.48
C SER A 76 5.87 18.23 9.79
N GLY A 77 4.70 17.79 9.35
CA GLY A 77 3.81 18.54 8.47
C GLY A 77 2.72 19.28 9.22
N ARG A 78 1.77 19.85 8.47
CA ARG A 78 0.63 20.61 9.03
C ARG A 78 -0.45 19.72 9.67
N MET A 79 -0.35 18.39 9.57
CA MET A 79 -1.30 17.42 10.14
C MET A 79 -0.65 16.03 10.34
N PRO A 80 0.29 15.87 11.29
CA PRO A 80 0.88 14.57 11.58
C PRO A 80 -0.15 13.67 12.29
N SER A 81 -0.17 12.39 11.93
CA SER A 81 -1.00 11.38 12.60
C SER A 81 -0.17 10.13 12.85
N VAL A 82 0.49 10.12 14.01
CA VAL A 82 1.41 9.05 14.41
C VAL A 82 0.67 7.72 14.57
N GLU A 83 -0.54 7.75 15.13
CA GLU A 83 -1.38 6.57 15.31
C GLU A 83 -1.70 5.87 13.98
N VAL A 84 -1.96 6.63 12.92
CA VAL A 84 -2.22 6.08 11.58
C VAL A 84 -0.93 5.52 10.98
N GLY A 85 0.21 6.22 11.15
CA GLY A 85 1.52 5.74 10.72
C GLY A 85 1.90 4.41 11.37
N ASP A 86 1.81 4.32 12.69
CA ASP A 86 2.14 3.12 13.46
C ASP A 86 1.19 1.96 13.13
N SER A 87 -0.10 2.25 12.96
CA SER A 87 -1.11 1.30 12.51
C SER A 87 -0.77 0.68 11.15
N ILE A 88 -0.29 1.48 10.19
CA ILE A 88 0.11 1.02 8.85
C ILE A 88 1.33 0.11 8.95
N VAL A 89 2.37 0.52 9.66
CA VAL A 89 3.61 -0.27 9.82
C VAL A 89 3.33 -1.59 10.51
N HIS A 90 2.51 -1.58 11.56
CA HIS A 90 2.13 -2.79 12.27
C HIS A 90 1.35 -3.75 11.37
N LYS A 91 0.35 -3.26 10.61
CA LYS A 91 -0.41 -4.09 9.66
C LYS A 91 0.45 -4.63 8.52
N ALA A 92 1.45 -3.87 8.06
CA ALA A 92 2.41 -4.35 7.07
C ALA A 92 3.21 -5.54 7.62
N ARG A 93 3.73 -5.43 8.85
CA ARG A 93 4.45 -6.52 9.53
C ARG A 93 3.60 -7.77 9.73
N GLU A 94 2.36 -7.60 10.21
CA GLU A 94 1.41 -8.71 10.38
C GLU A 94 1.13 -9.43 9.04
N THR A 95 1.11 -8.68 7.94
CA THR A 95 0.91 -9.23 6.60
C THR A 95 2.13 -10.01 6.12
N LEU A 96 3.34 -9.50 6.34
CA LEU A 96 4.59 -10.20 6.03
C LEU A 96 4.71 -11.50 6.82
N GLU A 97 4.46 -11.47 8.13
CA GLU A 97 4.48 -12.66 8.98
C GLU A 97 3.44 -13.71 8.55
N ARG A 98 2.24 -13.27 8.14
CA ARG A 98 1.22 -14.17 7.56
C ARG A 98 1.68 -14.79 6.25
N ALA A 99 2.33 -14.03 5.36
CA ALA A 99 2.86 -14.55 4.10
C ALA A 99 3.96 -15.59 4.34
N ILE A 100 4.89 -15.32 5.27
CA ILE A 100 5.96 -16.26 5.64
C ILE A 100 5.37 -17.57 6.17
N LYS A 101 4.39 -17.49 7.09
CA LYS A 101 3.68 -18.67 7.59
C LYS A 101 3.01 -19.45 6.46
N LEU A 102 2.29 -18.77 5.58
CA LEU A 102 1.63 -19.40 4.43
C LEU A 102 2.61 -20.18 3.54
N VAL A 103 3.78 -19.60 3.25
CA VAL A 103 4.81 -20.28 2.44
C VAL A 103 5.36 -21.50 3.16
N ASN A 104 5.75 -21.35 4.43
CA ASN A 104 6.36 -22.41 5.22
C ASN A 104 5.39 -23.57 5.51
N ASP A 105 4.10 -23.27 5.71
CA ASP A 105 3.08 -24.28 6.01
C ASP A 105 2.63 -25.04 4.74
N THR A 106 2.84 -24.47 3.55
CA THR A 106 2.44 -25.09 2.29
C THR A 106 3.45 -26.14 1.83
N LYS A 107 3.26 -27.38 2.30
CA LYS A 107 4.12 -28.54 1.96
C LYS A 107 4.31 -28.80 0.46
N LYS A 108 3.34 -28.39 -0.38
CA LYS A 108 3.42 -28.56 -1.84
C LYS A 108 4.61 -27.82 -2.47
N TRP A 109 5.06 -26.71 -1.88
CA TRP A 109 6.12 -25.89 -2.46
C TRP A 109 7.51 -26.28 -1.98
N GLY A 110 7.63 -26.98 -0.85
CA GLY A 110 8.92 -27.37 -0.28
C GLY A 110 9.88 -26.18 -0.06
N ALA A 111 9.33 -24.97 0.05
CA ALA A 111 10.09 -23.73 0.11
C ALA A 111 10.14 -23.20 1.54
N HIS A 112 11.26 -22.59 1.91
CA HIS A 112 11.44 -21.93 3.20
C HIS A 112 11.93 -20.50 2.99
N VAL A 113 11.34 -19.56 3.71
CA VAL A 113 11.76 -18.16 3.64
C VAL A 113 13.04 -17.97 4.44
N VAL A 114 14.14 -17.63 3.76
CA VAL A 114 15.48 -17.47 4.38
C VAL A 114 15.76 -16.00 4.75
N TYR A 115 15.15 -15.06 4.06
CA TYR A 115 15.30 -13.62 4.29
C TYR A 115 14.04 -12.89 3.86
N GLY A 116 13.67 -11.83 4.57
CA GLY A 116 12.57 -10.94 4.21
C GLY A 116 12.95 -9.50 4.53
N ASP A 117 12.90 -8.64 3.52
CA ASP A 117 13.12 -7.19 3.68
C ASP A 117 11.79 -6.50 3.43
N THR A 118 11.17 -6.02 4.50
CA THR A 118 10.00 -5.11 4.59
C THR A 118 8.80 -5.35 3.65
N ASP A 119 8.99 -5.39 2.34
CA ASP A 119 8.03 -5.64 1.26
C ASP A 119 8.39 -6.81 0.31
N ARG A 120 9.49 -7.54 0.54
CA ARG A 120 10.01 -8.65 -0.28
C ARG A 120 10.15 -9.96 0.46
#